data_AF-A0A349AZM7-F1
#
_entry.id   AF-A0A349AZM7-F1
#
_cell.length_a   1.000
_cell.length_b   1.000
_cell.length_c   1.000
_cell.angle_alpha   90.00
_cell.angle_beta   90.00
_cell.angle_gamma   90.00
#
_symmetry.space_group_name_H-M   'P 1'
#
loop_
_entity.id
_entity.type
_entity.pdbx_description
1 polymer ?
#
loop_
_entity_poly.entity_id
_entity_poly.type
_entity_poly.pdbx_seq_one_letter_code
_entity_poly.pdbx_strand_id
1 'polypeptide(L)' 'MTVEEREQFLADVHVGVLAVERPDGPPLAVPVWYDYRPGGELWVLT' A
#
# COMPACT_ATOMS: atom_id res chain seq x y z
N MET A 1 -7.30 -0.52 -15.66
CA MET A 1 -8.06 -0.21 -14.44
C MET A 1 -8.49 1.24 -14.50
N THR A 2 -9.77 1.52 -14.31
CA THR A 2 -10.26 2.87 -14.04
C THR A 2 -9.84 3.33 -12.65
N VAL A 3 -10.09 4.60 -12.32
CA VAL A 3 -9.84 5.11 -10.96
C VAL A 3 -10.70 4.34 -9.97
N GLU A 4 -11.99 4.18 -10.27
CA GLU A 4 -12.97 3.49 -9.44
C GLU A 4 -12.57 2.03 -9.19
N GLU A 5 -12.13 1.32 -10.24
CA GLU A 5 -11.65 -0.07 -10.11
C GLU A 5 -10.43 -0.17 -9.18
N ARG A 6 -9.52 0.80 -9.23
CA ARG A 6 -8.33 0.84 -8.35
C ARG A 6 -8.70 1.19 -6.92
N GLU A 7 -9.57 2.16 -6.72
CA GLU A 7 -10.00 2.56 -5.38
C GLU A 7 -10.77 1.45 -4.68
N GLN A 8 -11.65 0.75 -5.42
CA GLN A 8 -12.36 -0.41 -4.88
C GLN A 8 -11.40 -1.54 -4.51
N PHE A 9 -10.42 -1.84 -5.36
CA PHE A 9 -9.40 -2.84 -5.06
C PHE A 9 -8.63 -2.49 -3.78
N LEU A 10 -8.20 -1.23 -3.62
CA LEU A 10 -7.47 -0.82 -2.41
C LEU A 10 -8.36 -0.81 -1.15
N ALA A 11 -9.68 -0.68 -1.28
CA ALA A 11 -10.60 -0.69 -0.14
C ALA A 11 -10.95 -2.11 0.36
N ASP A 12 -10.68 -3.14 -0.44
CA ASP A 12 -10.89 -4.54 -0.08
C ASP A 12 -9.75 -5.09 0.80
N VAL A 13 -9.97 -6.26 1.42
CA VAL A 13 -8.99 -6.86 2.34
C VAL A 13 -7.80 -7.46 1.59
N HIS A 14 -6.67 -6.76 1.65
CA HIS A 14 -5.40 -7.19 1.06
C HIS A 14 -4.21 -6.92 1.99
N VAL A 15 -3.10 -7.58 1.68
CA VAL A 15 -1.79 -7.26 2.27
C VAL A 15 -0.98 -6.51 1.24
N GLY A 16 -0.50 -5.32 1.61
CA GLY A 16 0.37 -4.49 0.76
C GLY A 16 1.84 -4.89 0.94
N VAL A 17 2.69 -4.47 0.02
CA VAL A 17 4.16 -4.55 0.18
C VAL A 17 4.71 -3.13 0.18
N LEU A 18 5.26 -2.71 1.33
CA LEU A 18 5.94 -1.43 1.46
C LEU A 18 7.42 -1.63 1.15
N ALA A 19 7.90 -0.96 0.11
CA ALA A 19 9.31 -0.95 -0.28
C ALA A 19 9.94 0.41 0.05
N VAL A 20 10.99 0.42 0.88
CA VAL A 20 11.70 1.64 1.28
C VAL A 20 13.17 1.52 0.87
N GLU A 21 13.70 2.56 0.23
CA GLU A 21 15.11 2.65 -0.12
C GLU A 21 15.99 2.70 1.14
N ARG A 22 17.19 2.12 1.07
CA ARG A 22 18.17 2.12 2.17
C ARG A 22 19.56 2.40 1.64
N PRO A 23 20.44 3.09 2.41
CA PRO A 23 21.77 3.47 1.95
C PRO A 23 22.63 2.28 1.50
N ASP A 24 22.46 1.13 2.17
CA ASP A 24 23.24 -0.07 1.92
C ASP A 24 22.36 -1.20 1.36
N GLY A 25 22.51 -1.52 0.07
CA GLY A 25 21.88 -2.67 -0.57
C GLY A 25 20.52 -2.38 -1.23
N PRO A 26 19.79 -3.42 -1.66
CA PRO A 26 18.50 -3.27 -2.31
C PRO A 26 17.42 -2.74 -1.33
N PRO A 27 16.30 -2.18 -1.84
CA PRO A 27 15.20 -1.70 -1.00
C PRO A 27 14.71 -2.76 0.00
N LEU A 28 14.37 -2.33 1.21
CA LEU A 28 13.66 -3.16 2.18
C LEU A 28 12.21 -3.28 1.71
N ALA A 29 11.78 -4.48 1.33
CA ALA A 29 10.40 -4.77 0.97
C ALA A 29 9.77 -5.67 2.04
N VAL A 30 8.69 -5.20 2.68
CA VAL A 30 8.01 -5.92 3.75
C VAL A 30 6.49 -5.96 3.53
N PRO A 31 5.81 -7.07 3.88
CA PRO A 31 4.36 -7.11 3.87
C PRO A 31 3.78 -6.27 5.01
N VAL A 32 2.75 -5.49 4.74
CA VAL A 32 2.09 -4.61 5.72
C VAL A 32 0.57 -4.71 5.61
N TRP A 33 -0.10 -4.56 6.76
CA TRP A 33 -1.50 -4.17 6.78
C TRP A 33 -1.61 -2.69 6.45
N TYR A 34 -2.65 -2.33 5.70
CA TYR A 34 -2.95 -0.95 5.36
C TYR A 34 -4.45 -0.69 5.49
N ASP A 35 -4.83 0.57 5.65
CA ASP A 35 -6.22 1.03 5.58
C ASP A 35 -6.35 2.06 4.44
N TYR A 36 -7.44 1.97 3.70
CA TYR A 36 -7.72 2.88 2.60
C TYR A 36 -9.23 3.08 2.44
N ARG A 37 -9.63 4.32 2.16
CA ARG A 37 -11.00 4.67 1.78
C ARG A 37 -10.96 5.40 0.42
N PRO A 38 -11.89 5.11 -0.52
CA PRO A 38 -11.97 5.80 -1.81
C PRO A 38 -11.95 7.32 -1.66
N GLY A 39 -11.14 8.00 -2.49
CA GLY A 39 -10.90 9.45 -2.40
C GLY A 39 -10.06 9.93 -1.19
N GLY A 40 -9.63 9.02 -0.32
CA GLY A 40 -8.77 9.32 0.83
C GLY A 40 -7.29 8.97 0.61
N GLU A 41 -6.50 9.14 1.67
CA GLU A 41 -5.10 8.71 1.71
C GLU A 41 -4.97 7.26 2.16
N LEU A 42 -3.89 6.60 1.74
CA LEU A 42 -3.53 5.26 2.18
C LEU A 42 -2.73 5.35 3.49
N TRP A 43 -3.17 4.62 4.50
CA TRP A 43 -2.58 4.62 5.83
C TRP A 43 -1.87 3.29 6.12
N VAL A 44 -0.68 3.39 6.70
CA VAL A 44 0.12 2.26 7.19
C VAL A 44 0.63 2.59 8.59
N LEU A 45 0.71 1.59 9.46
CA LEU A 45 1.34 1.68 10.78
C LEU A 45 2.49 0.66 10.85
N THR A 46 3.70 1.12 11.17
CA THR A 46 4.92 0.29 11.27
C THR A 46 5.65 0.56 12.57
#